data_AF-A0AAV3YA85-F1
#
_entry.id   AF-A0AAV3YA85-F1
#
_cell.length_a   1.000
_cell.length_b   1.000
_cell.length_c   1.000
_cell.angle_alpha   90.00
_cell.angle_beta   90.00
_cell.angle_gamma   90.00
#
_symmetry.space_group_name_H-M   'P 1'
#
loop_
_entity.id
_entity.type
_entity.pdbx_description
1 polymer ?
#
loop_
_entity_poly.entity_id
_entity_poly.type
_entity_poly.pdbx_seq_one_letter_code
_entity_poly.pdbx_strand_id
1 'polypeptide(L)'
;MIEKCSRDPPKGGENDGSIGDYLMLTETAPRTTRTKTTNFGLEMDYSYKTLENQSQVQNHSAKEIEAENRDDVLRHPSSDKRHKINFPPASSGKQWEDLDSKIVLKIDSLLGKSTLEQKLATFGDMVYQTCLDTFGAKQHQPKCPPKRSRRQLEMDTLRKKNRKLKKQIRAASSEEMNGLLVIWRQLKARHLALSRAESARKKPSQKRKNQERFIRDPFQFEDTSSNNPSPEP
;
A
#
# COMPACT_ATOMS: atom_id res chain seq x y z
N MET A 1 -25.63 -20.02 7.94
CA MET A 1 -25.23 -20.20 9.35
C MET A 1 -23.95 -19.43 9.57
N ILE A 2 -23.97 -18.38 10.41
CA ILE A 2 -22.81 -17.52 10.68
C ILE A 2 -22.20 -18.01 11.99
N GLU A 3 -21.02 -18.61 11.90
CA GLU A 3 -20.25 -19.08 13.04
C GLU A 3 -19.75 -17.88 13.85
N LYS A 4 -20.32 -17.69 15.03
CA LYS A 4 -19.91 -16.66 15.99
C LYS A 4 -18.64 -17.13 16.69
N CYS A 5 -17.50 -16.51 16.40
CA CYS A 5 -16.30 -16.67 17.20
C CYS A 5 -16.53 -16.11 18.62
N SER A 6 -16.84 -17.01 19.55
CA SER A 6 -16.81 -16.77 20.98
C SER A 6 -15.36 -16.66 21.44
N ARG A 7 -15.01 -15.59 22.16
CA ARG A 7 -13.81 -15.51 23.00
C ARG A 7 -14.14 -14.72 24.25
N ASP A 8 -13.86 -15.35 25.39
CA ASP A 8 -14.15 -14.90 26.75
C ASP A 8 -13.41 -13.60 27.13
N PRO A 9 -13.95 -12.83 28.09
CA PRO A 9 -13.32 -11.61 28.59
C PRO A 9 -12.18 -11.92 29.58
N PRO A 10 -11.07 -11.14 29.59
CA PRO A 10 -10.10 -11.20 30.67
C PRO A 10 -10.61 -10.51 31.93
N LYS A 11 -10.33 -11.17 33.06
CA LYS A 11 -10.71 -10.84 34.44
C LYS A 11 -10.13 -9.50 34.91
N GLY A 12 -10.86 -8.88 35.83
CA GLY A 12 -10.53 -7.61 36.46
C GLY A 12 -9.25 -7.64 37.30
N GLY A 13 -8.66 -6.46 37.43
CA GLY A 13 -7.68 -6.11 38.43
C GLY A 13 -8.03 -4.72 38.92
N GLU A 14 -8.54 -4.67 40.15
CA GLU A 14 -8.72 -3.49 40.99
C GLU A 14 -7.35 -2.83 41.18
N ASN A 15 -7.34 -1.49 41.22
CA ASN A 15 -6.26 -0.69 41.82
C ASN A 15 -6.81 0.72 42.04
N ASP A 16 -7.11 0.95 43.30
CA ASP A 16 -7.60 2.18 43.90
C ASP A 16 -6.35 2.93 44.38
N GLY A 17 -6.24 4.24 44.13
CA GLY A 17 -5.06 4.95 44.59
C GLY A 17 -4.92 6.39 44.12
N SER A 18 -5.53 7.27 44.91
CA SER A 18 -5.04 8.60 45.26
C SER A 18 -5.06 9.74 44.23
N ILE A 19 -5.96 10.66 44.54
CA ILE A 19 -5.98 12.10 44.22
C ILE A 19 -4.73 12.79 44.79
N GLY A 20 -4.25 13.83 44.11
CA GLY A 20 -3.25 14.78 44.62
C GLY A 20 -2.82 15.82 43.58
N ASP A 21 -3.47 16.99 43.63
CA ASP A 21 -2.98 18.38 43.50
C ASP A 21 -2.01 18.75 42.35
N TYR A 22 -2.43 19.63 41.42
CA TYR A 22 -2.37 21.11 41.49
C TYR A 22 -0.94 21.67 41.45
N LEU A 23 -0.49 22.14 40.27
CA LEU A 23 0.21 23.43 40.15
C LEU A 23 0.39 23.85 38.67
N MET A 24 0.07 25.12 38.45
CA MET A 24 0.25 25.93 37.24
C MET A 24 1.72 26.29 37.00
N LEU A 25 2.01 26.80 35.79
CA LEU A 25 3.07 27.74 35.34
C LEU A 25 3.51 27.30 33.91
N THR A 26 3.00 27.91 32.83
CA THR A 26 3.45 29.14 32.12
C THR A 26 4.88 29.10 31.58
N GLU A 27 5.06 29.82 30.45
CA GLU A 27 6.32 30.32 29.87
C GLU A 27 7.06 29.37 28.89
N THR A 28 6.91 29.57 27.58
CA THR A 28 7.54 30.54 26.64
C THR A 28 8.69 29.90 25.87
N ALA A 29 8.52 29.86 24.54
CA ALA A 29 9.59 29.59 23.58
C ALA A 29 10.64 30.71 23.60
N PRO A 30 11.84 30.46 23.04
CA PRO A 30 12.10 31.15 21.78
C PRO A 30 12.77 30.32 20.67
N ARG A 31 12.41 30.76 19.46
CA ARG A 31 13.07 30.57 18.15
C ARG A 31 14.59 30.68 18.21
N THR A 32 15.27 29.73 17.60
CA THR A 32 16.67 29.88 17.14
C THR A 32 16.67 30.27 15.67
N THR A 33 17.28 31.41 15.37
CA THR A 33 17.46 31.99 14.04
C THR A 33 18.62 31.34 13.28
N ARG A 34 18.37 31.19 11.97
CA ARG A 34 19.27 30.84 10.87
C ARG A 34 20.53 31.72 10.84
N THR A 35 21.71 31.10 10.94
CA THR A 35 22.99 31.74 10.58
C THR A 35 23.26 31.54 9.08
N LYS A 36 23.64 32.64 8.41
CA LYS A 36 24.13 32.68 7.04
C LYS A 36 25.65 32.46 7.11
N THR A 37 26.18 31.47 6.42
CA THR A 37 27.62 31.29 6.24
C THR A 37 28.05 32.03 4.98
N THR A 38 28.89 33.03 5.20
CA THR A 38 29.57 33.86 4.21
C THR A 38 30.74 33.09 3.59
N ASN A 39 30.85 33.15 2.26
CA ASN A 39 31.99 32.70 1.49
C ASN A 39 33.22 33.61 1.72
N PHE A 40 34.34 32.99 2.08
CA PHE A 40 35.72 33.43 1.83
C PHE A 40 36.45 32.11 1.49
N GLY A 41 37.00 31.89 0.30
CA GLY A 41 37.97 32.74 -0.38
C GLY A 41 39.36 32.25 -0.01
N LEU A 42 39.77 31.09 -0.54
CA LEU A 42 41.17 30.64 -0.57
C LEU A 42 41.43 30.00 -1.93
N GLU A 43 42.02 30.81 -2.80
CA GLU A 43 42.82 30.39 -3.95
C GLU A 43 43.96 29.48 -3.46
N MET A 44 44.13 28.37 -4.15
CA MET A 44 45.35 27.56 -4.06
C MET A 44 45.63 27.04 -5.46
N ASP A 45 46.50 27.76 -6.15
CA ASP A 45 47.07 27.38 -7.43
C ASP A 45 47.90 26.11 -7.29
N TYR A 46 47.44 25.03 -7.92
CA TYR A 46 48.30 23.89 -8.24
C TYR A 46 48.24 23.60 -9.73
N SER A 47 49.32 24.02 -10.39
CA SER A 47 49.71 23.64 -11.74
C SER A 47 50.05 22.14 -11.78
N TYR A 48 49.21 21.37 -12.48
CA TYR A 48 49.63 20.15 -13.15
C TYR A 48 49.07 20.16 -14.57
N LYS A 49 49.97 20.47 -15.52
CA LYS A 49 49.72 20.29 -16.95
C LYS A 49 49.54 18.80 -17.22
N THR A 50 48.30 18.37 -17.37
CA THR A 50 47.98 17.06 -17.94
C THR A 50 47.59 17.32 -19.39
N LEU A 51 48.40 16.83 -20.33
CA LEU A 51 48.08 16.85 -21.75
C LEU A 51 46.84 15.97 -21.97
N GLU A 52 45.66 16.58 -22.07
CA GLU A 52 44.47 15.89 -22.58
C GLU A 52 44.63 15.71 -24.09
N ASN A 53 44.90 14.47 -24.50
CA ASN A 53 44.69 14.04 -25.86
C ASN A 53 43.21 14.28 -26.21
N GLN A 54 42.94 15.24 -27.10
CA GLN A 54 41.63 15.40 -27.75
C GLN A 54 41.41 14.22 -28.70
N SER A 55 41.07 13.07 -28.13
CA SER A 55 40.37 12.01 -28.84
C SER A 55 38.95 12.51 -29.08
N GLN A 56 38.67 13.02 -30.28
CA GLN A 56 37.31 13.15 -30.80
C GLN A 56 36.68 11.76 -30.78
N VAL A 57 35.97 11.43 -29.70
CA VAL A 57 35.08 10.29 -29.68
C VAL A 57 33.94 10.66 -30.61
N GLN A 58 33.89 10.01 -31.77
CA GLN A 58 32.72 10.05 -32.64
C GLN A 58 31.51 9.72 -31.77
N ASN A 59 30.58 10.65 -31.67
CA ASN A 59 29.27 10.39 -31.10
C ASN A 59 28.64 9.29 -31.96
N HIS A 60 28.68 8.03 -31.49
CA HIS A 60 27.80 7.01 -32.01
C HIS A 60 26.39 7.53 -31.74
N SER A 61 25.70 7.92 -32.81
CA SER A 61 24.28 8.25 -32.78
C SER A 61 23.56 7.12 -32.06
N ALA A 62 23.17 7.38 -30.80
CA ALA A 62 22.31 6.50 -30.06
C ALA A 62 20.96 6.55 -30.77
N LYS A 63 20.72 5.58 -31.65
CA LYS A 63 19.40 5.34 -32.21
C LYS A 63 18.49 5.09 -31.02
N GLU A 64 17.46 5.91 -30.90
CA GLU A 64 16.40 5.82 -29.91
C GLU A 64 15.88 4.37 -29.86
N ILE A 65 16.25 3.64 -28.82
CA ILE A 65 15.66 2.34 -28.54
C ILE A 65 14.37 2.69 -27.82
N GLU A 66 13.32 2.95 -28.59
CA GLU A 66 11.96 2.88 -28.08
C GLU A 66 11.79 1.49 -27.49
N ALA A 67 11.65 1.42 -26.16
CA ALA A 67 11.18 0.22 -25.50
C ALA A 67 9.69 0.08 -25.86
N GLU A 68 9.41 -0.38 -27.07
CA GLU A 68 8.11 -0.97 -27.37
C GLU A 68 7.87 -2.02 -26.29
N ASN A 69 6.79 -1.84 -25.53
CA ASN A 69 6.30 -2.77 -24.54
C ASN A 69 6.06 -4.12 -25.25
N ARG A 70 7.09 -4.96 -25.34
CA ARG A 70 7.07 -6.30 -25.94
C ARG A 70 6.33 -7.33 -25.08
N ASP A 71 5.52 -6.87 -24.13
CA ASP A 71 4.70 -7.73 -23.28
C ASP A 71 3.32 -8.04 -23.89
N ASP A 72 2.93 -7.44 -25.03
CA ASP A 72 1.58 -7.59 -25.58
C ASP A 72 1.45 -8.44 -26.88
N VAL A 73 2.55 -8.92 -27.49
CA VAL A 73 2.48 -9.58 -28.82
C VAL A 73 2.11 -11.07 -28.77
N LEU A 74 1.97 -11.69 -27.60
CA LEU A 74 1.50 -13.08 -27.46
C LEU A 74 0.23 -13.23 -26.60
N ARG A 75 -0.55 -12.18 -26.44
CA ARG A 75 -1.85 -12.28 -25.77
C ARG A 75 -2.93 -12.63 -26.79
N HIS A 76 -3.02 -13.90 -27.15
CA HIS A 76 -4.23 -14.40 -27.81
C HIS A 76 -5.45 -14.06 -26.91
N PRO A 77 -6.44 -13.29 -27.41
CA PRO A 77 -7.62 -12.94 -26.64
C PRO A 77 -8.56 -14.16 -26.66
N SER A 78 -8.24 -15.17 -25.85
CA SER A 78 -9.19 -16.24 -25.55
C SER A 78 -9.98 -15.88 -24.29
N SER A 79 -11.29 -15.88 -24.47
CA SER A 79 -12.39 -15.80 -23.50
C SER A 79 -12.04 -16.20 -22.07
N ASP A 80 -12.40 -15.34 -21.11
CA ASP A 80 -12.33 -15.53 -19.66
C ASP A 80 -10.94 -15.86 -19.09
N LYS A 81 -10.48 -15.02 -18.15
CA LYS A 81 -9.23 -15.28 -17.42
C LYS A 81 -9.33 -16.63 -16.72
N ARG A 82 -8.52 -17.61 -17.15
CA ARG A 82 -8.45 -18.95 -16.55
C ARG A 82 -8.31 -18.86 -15.03
N HIS A 83 -9.03 -19.72 -14.30
CA HIS A 83 -8.93 -19.81 -12.85
C HIS A 83 -7.49 -20.12 -12.43
N LYS A 84 -6.99 -19.42 -11.41
CA LYS A 84 -5.67 -19.71 -10.85
C LYS A 84 -5.72 -21.05 -10.13
N ILE A 85 -4.86 -21.99 -10.50
CA ILE A 85 -4.80 -23.32 -9.87
C ILE A 85 -4.15 -23.22 -8.48
N ASN A 86 -4.60 -24.04 -7.54
CA ASN A 86 -4.04 -24.11 -6.19
C ASN A 86 -2.88 -25.11 -6.11
N PHE A 87 -1.74 -24.78 -6.73
CA PHE A 87 -0.58 -25.68 -6.73
C PHE A 87 -0.06 -26.00 -5.32
N PRO A 88 0.39 -27.25 -5.09
CA PRO A 88 1.04 -27.62 -3.85
C PRO A 88 2.41 -26.93 -3.73
N PRO A 89 3.01 -26.89 -2.53
CA PRO A 89 4.36 -26.37 -2.38
C PRO A 89 5.36 -27.21 -3.18
N ALA A 90 6.44 -26.58 -3.67
CA ALA A 90 7.46 -27.23 -4.50
C ALA A 90 8.14 -28.43 -3.80
N SER A 91 8.11 -28.49 -2.47
CA SER A 91 8.63 -29.60 -1.67
C SER A 91 7.78 -30.87 -1.71
N SER A 92 6.54 -30.82 -2.22
CA SER A 92 5.62 -31.97 -2.26
C SER A 92 5.89 -32.87 -3.46
N GLY A 93 7.11 -33.43 -3.57
CA GLY A 93 7.57 -34.19 -4.74
C GLY A 93 6.60 -35.26 -5.22
N LYS A 94 6.06 -36.09 -4.30
CA LYS A 94 5.09 -37.14 -4.63
C LYS A 94 3.84 -36.63 -5.35
N GLN A 95 3.32 -35.46 -4.97
CA GLN A 95 2.14 -34.89 -5.61
C GLN A 95 2.43 -34.38 -7.03
N TRP A 96 3.67 -33.94 -7.27
CA TRP A 96 4.13 -33.54 -8.60
C TRP A 96 4.39 -34.76 -9.50
N GLU A 97 4.96 -35.83 -8.97
CA GLU A 97 5.15 -37.11 -9.67
C GLU A 97 3.81 -37.75 -10.05
N ASP A 98 2.84 -37.74 -9.13
CA ASP A 98 1.48 -38.22 -9.39
C ASP A 98 0.77 -37.40 -10.48
N LEU A 99 1.00 -36.08 -10.50
CA LEU A 99 0.46 -35.20 -11.53
C LEU A 99 1.07 -35.50 -12.90
N ASP A 100 2.39 -35.63 -12.97
CA ASP A 100 3.10 -35.92 -14.21
C ASP A 100 2.63 -37.26 -14.80
N SER A 101 2.54 -38.28 -13.96
CA SER A 101 1.99 -39.59 -14.33
C SER A 101 0.56 -39.48 -14.89
N LYS A 102 -0.30 -38.67 -14.27
CA LYS A 102 -1.68 -38.45 -14.76
C LYS A 102 -1.72 -37.70 -16.09
N ILE A 103 -0.82 -36.74 -16.31
CA ILE A 103 -0.72 -36.00 -17.57
C ILE A 103 -0.30 -36.94 -18.69
N VAL A 104 0.75 -37.74 -18.46
CA VAL A 104 1.24 -38.76 -19.42
C VAL A 104 0.12 -39.74 -19.76
N LEU A 105 -0.56 -40.30 -18.77
CA LEU A 105 -1.69 -41.22 -19.01
C LEU A 105 -2.83 -40.58 -19.82
N LYS A 106 -3.19 -39.32 -19.54
CA LYS A 106 -4.21 -38.61 -20.33
C LYS A 106 -3.78 -38.40 -21.77
N ILE A 107 -2.52 -38.02 -22.00
CA ILE A 107 -1.97 -37.85 -23.35
C ILE A 107 -1.96 -39.19 -24.08
N ASP A 108 -1.50 -40.27 -23.43
CA ASP A 108 -1.45 -41.64 -23.97
C ASP A 108 -2.83 -42.19 -24.29
N SER A 109 -3.84 -41.89 -23.48
CA SER A 109 -5.23 -42.29 -23.77
C SER A 109 -5.81 -41.65 -25.03
N LEU A 110 -5.33 -40.46 -25.39
CA LEU A 110 -5.74 -39.71 -26.58
C LEU A 110 -4.87 -40.05 -27.80
N LEU A 111 -3.69 -40.62 -27.59
CA LEU A 111 -2.71 -40.97 -28.62
C LEU A 111 -3.26 -41.93 -29.68
N GLY A 112 -4.28 -42.72 -29.37
CA GLY A 112 -4.93 -43.61 -30.33
C GLY A 112 -5.90 -42.94 -31.31
N LYS A 113 -6.20 -41.63 -31.17
CA LYS A 113 -7.33 -40.99 -31.87
C LYS A 113 -7.01 -39.72 -32.66
N SER A 114 -5.79 -39.16 -32.59
CA SER A 114 -5.49 -37.85 -33.21
C SER A 114 -4.09 -37.72 -33.85
N THR A 115 -3.98 -36.77 -34.79
CA THR A 115 -2.73 -36.35 -35.44
C THR A 115 -1.87 -35.53 -34.48
N LEU A 116 -0.54 -35.56 -34.64
CA LEU A 116 0.43 -34.84 -33.78
C LEU A 116 0.10 -33.34 -33.61
N GLU A 117 -0.31 -32.66 -34.67
CA GLU A 117 -0.66 -31.23 -34.62
C GLU A 117 -1.86 -30.95 -33.71
N GLN A 118 -2.88 -31.80 -33.75
CA GLN A 118 -4.04 -31.71 -32.86
C GLN A 118 -3.64 -31.97 -31.40
N LYS A 119 -2.63 -32.82 -31.16
CA LYS A 119 -2.07 -33.06 -29.82
C LYS A 119 -1.38 -31.82 -29.29
N LEU A 120 -0.54 -31.18 -30.08
CA LEU A 120 0.16 -29.96 -29.69
C LEU A 120 -0.81 -28.81 -29.44
N ALA A 121 -1.83 -28.66 -30.27
CA ALA A 121 -2.86 -27.63 -30.11
C ALA A 121 -3.66 -27.78 -28.80
N THR A 122 -3.93 -29.03 -28.37
CA THR A 122 -4.74 -29.32 -27.17
C THR A 122 -3.93 -29.56 -25.90
N PHE A 123 -2.61 -29.75 -26.01
CA PHE A 123 -1.73 -30.08 -24.88
C PHE A 123 -1.82 -29.08 -23.73
N GLY A 124 -1.76 -27.78 -24.02
CA GLY A 124 -1.86 -26.74 -22.99
C GLY A 124 -3.18 -26.77 -22.22
N ASP A 125 -4.28 -27.11 -22.89
CA ASP A 125 -5.59 -27.24 -22.27
C ASP A 125 -5.71 -28.52 -21.44
N MET A 126 -5.14 -29.62 -21.92
CA MET A 126 -5.10 -30.88 -21.17
C MET A 126 -4.29 -30.75 -19.88
N VAL A 127 -3.13 -30.11 -19.94
CA VAL A 127 -2.30 -29.85 -18.75
C VAL A 127 -3.07 -28.95 -17.78
N TYR A 128 -3.69 -27.88 -18.28
CA TYR A 128 -4.49 -26.99 -17.45
C TYR A 128 -5.66 -27.70 -16.76
N GLN A 129 -6.47 -28.46 -17.50
CA GLN A 129 -7.60 -29.21 -16.96
C GLN A 129 -7.13 -30.26 -15.95
N THR A 130 -6.04 -30.97 -16.22
CA THR A 130 -5.51 -31.98 -15.30
C THR A 130 -5.01 -31.37 -14.00
N CYS A 131 -4.34 -30.22 -14.07
CA CYS A 131 -3.95 -29.45 -12.90
C CYS A 131 -5.17 -28.90 -12.13
N LEU A 132 -6.23 -28.50 -12.84
CA LEU A 132 -7.46 -28.02 -12.25
C LEU A 132 -8.24 -29.14 -11.55
N ASP A 133 -8.32 -30.32 -12.16
CA ASP A 133 -8.99 -31.51 -11.61
C ASP A 133 -8.28 -32.01 -10.34
N THR A 134 -6.95 -31.98 -10.34
CA THR A 134 -6.12 -32.52 -9.24
C THR A 134 -6.02 -31.58 -8.05
N PHE A 135 -5.83 -30.28 -8.28
CA PHE A 135 -5.57 -29.31 -7.21
C PHE A 135 -6.71 -28.32 -6.97
N GLY A 136 -7.67 -28.24 -7.89
CA GLY A 136 -8.78 -27.31 -7.83
C GLY A 136 -8.38 -25.87 -8.15
N ALA A 137 -9.42 -25.06 -8.36
CA ALA A 137 -9.27 -23.61 -8.47
C ALA A 137 -8.95 -22.99 -7.10
N LYS A 138 -8.00 -22.07 -7.09
CA LYS A 138 -7.70 -21.22 -5.94
C LYS A 138 -8.91 -20.34 -5.67
N GLN A 139 -9.61 -20.64 -4.59
CA GLN A 139 -10.75 -19.84 -4.13
C GLN A 139 -10.28 -18.43 -3.77
N HIS A 140 -10.94 -17.42 -4.33
CA HIS A 140 -10.72 -16.05 -3.92
C HIS A 140 -11.40 -15.86 -2.56
N GLN A 141 -10.64 -16.08 -1.49
CA GLN A 141 -11.13 -15.80 -0.15
C GLN A 141 -11.46 -14.30 -0.04
N PRO A 142 -12.68 -13.93 0.39
CA PRO A 142 -13.01 -12.53 0.59
C PRO A 142 -12.03 -11.94 1.59
N LYS A 143 -11.31 -10.88 1.18
CA LYS A 143 -10.39 -10.18 2.06
C LYS A 143 -11.18 -9.69 3.26
N CYS A 144 -10.88 -10.22 4.44
CA CYS A 144 -11.47 -9.71 5.67
C CYS A 144 -11.12 -8.22 5.80
N PRO A 145 -12.08 -7.36 6.16
CA PRO A 145 -11.77 -5.96 6.38
C PRO A 145 -10.70 -5.84 7.47
N PRO A 146 -9.75 -4.91 7.33
CA PRO A 146 -8.70 -4.75 8.32
C PRO A 146 -9.30 -4.49 9.70
N LYS A 147 -8.78 -5.19 10.72
CA LYS A 147 -9.22 -5.03 12.11
C LYS A 147 -8.99 -3.58 12.54
N ARG A 148 -10.06 -2.91 12.96
CA ARG A 148 -9.99 -1.51 13.42
C ARG A 148 -9.27 -1.43 14.75
N SER A 149 -8.39 -0.43 14.88
CA SER A 149 -7.74 -0.07 16.15
C SER A 149 -8.77 0.45 17.15
N ARG A 150 -8.51 0.30 18.46
CA ARG A 150 -9.32 0.91 19.54
C ARG A 150 -9.58 2.40 19.29
N ARG A 151 -8.56 3.15 18.88
CA ARG A 151 -8.67 4.58 18.55
C ARG A 151 -9.60 4.84 17.36
N GLN A 152 -9.58 3.97 16.35
CA GLN A 152 -10.44 4.10 15.17
C GLN A 152 -11.91 3.83 15.50
N LEU A 153 -12.16 2.82 16.36
CA LEU A 153 -13.50 2.56 16.90
C LEU A 153 -14.00 3.77 17.69
N GLU A 154 -13.16 4.32 18.57
CA GLU A 154 -13.50 5.51 19.34
C GLU A 154 -13.80 6.72 18.44
N MET A 155 -12.98 6.98 17.43
CA MET A 155 -13.24 8.03 16.43
C MET A 155 -14.61 7.85 15.74
N ASP A 156 -14.98 6.61 15.39
CA ASP A 156 -16.28 6.32 14.78
C ASP A 156 -17.44 6.56 15.74
N THR A 157 -17.29 6.21 17.03
CA THR A 157 -18.30 6.53 18.05
C THR A 157 -18.46 8.04 18.22
N LEU A 158 -17.36 8.80 18.25
CA LEU A 158 -17.39 10.26 18.36
C LEU A 158 -18.04 10.92 17.13
N ARG A 159 -17.79 10.40 15.92
CA ARG A 159 -18.48 10.85 14.70
C ARG A 159 -19.99 10.66 14.80
N LYS A 160 -20.44 9.49 15.28
CA LYS A 160 -21.87 9.22 15.49
C LYS A 160 -22.49 10.17 16.52
N LYS A 161 -21.82 10.38 17.67
CA LYS A 161 -22.26 11.34 18.69
C LYS A 161 -22.34 12.77 18.15
N ASN A 162 -21.30 13.24 17.47
CA ASN A 162 -21.28 14.57 16.85
C ASN A 162 -22.39 14.77 15.81
N ARG A 163 -22.70 13.74 15.00
CA ARG A 163 -23.83 13.78 14.05
C ARG A 163 -25.18 13.91 14.76
N LYS A 164 -25.39 13.13 15.82
CA LYS A 164 -26.63 13.21 16.64
C LYS A 164 -26.76 14.59 17.29
N LEU A 165 -25.69 15.09 17.90
CA LEU A 165 -25.68 16.38 18.56
C LEU A 165 -25.92 17.54 17.58
N LYS A 166 -25.37 17.44 16.36
CA LYS A 166 -25.66 18.41 15.28
C LYS A 166 -27.14 18.41 14.86
N LYS A 167 -27.82 17.26 14.92
CA LYS A 167 -29.27 17.19 14.68
C LYS A 167 -30.04 17.85 15.82
N GLN A 168 -29.65 17.60 17.07
CA GLN A 168 -30.26 18.23 18.25
C GLN A 168 -30.09 19.75 18.23
N ILE A 169 -28.88 20.25 17.94
CA ILE A 169 -28.61 21.69 17.80
C ILE A 169 -29.54 22.36 16.78
N ARG A 170 -29.88 21.68 15.68
CA ARG A 170 -30.79 22.21 14.66
C ARG A 170 -32.25 22.28 15.12
N ALA A 171 -32.63 21.47 16.11
CA ALA A 171 -33.99 21.37 16.61
C ALA A 171 -34.19 22.08 17.96
N ALA A 172 -33.11 22.53 18.60
CA ALA A 172 -33.13 23.09 19.94
C ALA A 172 -33.50 24.58 19.95
N SER A 173 -34.05 25.05 21.07
CA SER A 173 -34.26 26.48 21.33
C SER A 173 -32.93 27.22 21.51
N SER A 174 -32.92 28.56 21.40
CA SER A 174 -31.71 29.39 21.48
C SER A 174 -30.93 29.21 22.79
N GLU A 175 -31.63 29.01 23.90
CA GLU A 175 -31.04 28.79 25.22
C GLU A 175 -30.31 27.43 25.32
N GLU A 176 -30.98 26.36 24.87
CA GLU A 176 -30.42 25.00 24.85
C GLU A 176 -29.29 24.82 23.82
N MET A 177 -29.37 25.57 22.71
CA MET A 177 -28.39 25.53 21.63
C MET A 177 -26.97 25.81 22.14
N ASN A 178 -26.83 26.78 23.04
CA ASN A 178 -25.54 27.16 23.61
C ASN A 178 -24.90 26.00 24.39
N GLY A 179 -25.67 25.31 25.23
CA GLY A 179 -25.19 24.13 25.97
C GLY A 179 -24.79 22.98 25.05
N LEU A 180 -25.60 22.70 24.03
CA LEU A 180 -25.31 21.65 23.04
C LEU A 180 -24.06 21.97 22.21
N LEU A 181 -23.82 23.24 21.89
CA LEU A 181 -22.61 23.68 21.17
C LEU A 181 -21.33 23.46 21.99
N VAL A 182 -21.37 23.68 23.30
CA VAL A 182 -20.22 23.43 24.20
C VAL A 182 -19.86 21.94 24.17
N ILE A 183 -20.85 21.06 24.35
CA ILE A 183 -20.65 19.60 24.30
C ILE A 183 -20.12 19.18 22.93
N TRP A 184 -20.65 19.77 21.85
CA TRP A 184 -20.20 19.47 20.49
C TRP A 184 -18.73 19.86 20.26
N ARG A 185 -18.31 21.03 20.75
CA ARG A 185 -16.92 21.49 20.66
C ARG A 185 -15.99 20.54 21.43
N GLN A 186 -16.37 20.10 22.63
CA GLN A 186 -15.58 19.15 23.42
C GLN A 186 -15.40 17.81 22.69
N LEU A 187 -16.49 17.22 22.17
CA LEU A 187 -16.43 15.96 21.42
C LEU A 187 -15.62 16.10 20.13
N LYS A 188 -15.70 17.25 19.45
CA LYS A 188 -14.88 17.55 18.27
C LYS A 188 -13.40 17.68 18.62
N ALA A 189 -13.06 18.32 19.74
CA ALA A 189 -11.68 18.43 20.21
C ALA A 189 -11.08 17.06 20.53
N ARG A 190 -11.83 16.19 21.23
CA ARG A 190 -11.42 14.81 21.50
C ARG A 190 -11.20 14.01 20.21
N HIS A 191 -12.12 14.13 19.24
CA HIS A 191 -11.98 13.48 17.94
C HIS A 191 -10.71 13.93 17.21
N LEU A 192 -10.42 15.23 17.22
CA LEU A 192 -9.23 15.80 16.59
C LEU A 192 -7.95 15.31 17.27
N ALA A 193 -7.91 15.23 18.60
CA ALA A 193 -6.77 14.71 19.35
C ALA A 193 -6.46 13.24 18.96
N LEU A 194 -7.49 12.39 18.90
CA LEU A 194 -7.35 10.99 18.45
C LEU A 194 -6.90 10.91 17.00
N SER A 195 -7.44 11.75 16.13
CA SER A 195 -7.05 11.80 14.72
C SER A 195 -5.58 12.17 14.55
N ARG A 196 -5.09 13.17 15.30
CA ARG A 196 -3.68 13.56 15.31
C ARG A 196 -2.79 12.43 15.79
N ALA A 197 -3.18 11.74 16.87
CA ALA A 197 -2.43 10.61 17.41
C ALA A 197 -2.36 9.42 16.42
N GLU A 198 -3.45 9.11 15.71
CA GLU A 198 -3.44 8.09 14.65
C GLU A 198 -2.59 8.51 13.44
N SER A 199 -2.67 9.77 13.01
CA SER A 199 -1.83 10.29 11.93
C SER A 199 -0.34 10.27 12.30
N ALA A 200 0.01 10.71 13.50
CA ALA A 200 1.38 10.69 14.01
C ALA A 200 1.96 9.26 14.01
N ARG A 201 1.18 8.26 14.44
CA ARG A 201 1.56 6.84 14.37
C ARG A 201 1.82 6.37 12.93
N LYS A 202 0.99 6.79 11.98
CA LYS A 202 1.10 6.34 10.57
C LYS A 202 2.21 7.07 9.81
N LYS A 203 2.58 8.28 10.21
CA LYS A 203 3.52 9.16 9.49
C LYS A 203 4.89 8.52 9.20
N PRO A 204 5.56 7.85 10.16
CA PRO A 204 6.85 7.20 9.87
C PRO A 204 6.74 6.08 8.83
N SER A 205 5.69 5.25 8.93
CA SER A 205 5.46 4.16 7.96
C SER A 205 5.17 4.72 6.56
N GLN A 206 4.42 5.81 6.46
CA GLN A 206 4.17 6.45 5.17
C GLN A 206 5.45 7.07 4.58
N LYS A 207 6.29 7.69 5.42
CA LYS A 207 7.59 8.21 4.96
C LYS A 207 8.46 7.10 4.37
N ARG A 208 8.58 5.96 5.06
CA ARG A 208 9.35 4.80 4.56
C ARG A 208 8.79 4.28 3.23
N LYS A 209 7.47 4.09 3.14
CA LYS A 209 6.82 3.66 1.89
C LYS A 209 7.02 4.65 0.75
N ASN A 210 7.02 5.95 1.04
CA ASN A 210 7.27 6.97 0.03
C ASN A 210 8.73 6.93 -0.44
N GLN A 211 9.69 6.72 0.47
CA GLN A 211 11.10 6.52 0.13
C GLN A 211 11.30 5.26 -0.71
N GLU A 212 10.70 4.14 -0.32
CA GLU A 212 10.72 2.89 -1.10
C GLU A 212 10.14 3.06 -2.49
N ARG A 213 9.04 3.84 -2.62
CA ARG A 213 8.44 4.16 -3.92
C ARG A 213 9.37 5.01 -4.78
N PHE A 214 9.98 6.05 -4.21
CA PHE A 214 10.95 6.89 -4.91
C PHE A 214 12.18 6.11 -5.37
N ILE A 215 12.72 5.21 -4.53
CA ILE A 215 13.86 4.36 -4.91
C ILE A 215 13.48 3.40 -6.03
N ARG A 216 12.25 2.85 -6.01
CA ARG A 216 11.78 1.92 -7.04
C ARG A 216 11.59 2.60 -8.39
N ASP A 217 11.03 3.80 -8.38
CA ASP A 217 10.75 4.57 -9.59
C ASP A 217 10.83 6.07 -9.26
N PRO A 218 11.98 6.71 -9.55
CA PRO A 218 12.20 8.11 -9.21
C PRO A 218 11.40 9.06 -10.12
N PHE A 219 11.18 8.68 -11.39
CA PHE A 219 10.57 9.54 -12.41
C PHE A 219 9.06 9.72 -12.21
N GLN A 220 8.39 8.80 -11.49
CA GLN A 220 6.99 8.95 -11.08
C GLN A 220 6.71 10.19 -10.23
N PHE A 221 7.73 10.83 -9.66
CA PHE A 221 7.57 12.03 -8.84
C PHE A 221 7.72 13.33 -9.65
N GLU A 222 8.26 13.28 -10.87
CA GLU A 222 8.60 14.47 -11.68
C GLU A 222 7.36 15.11 -12.33
N ASP A 223 6.37 14.31 -12.73
CA ASP A 223 5.10 14.78 -13.36
C ASP A 223 4.21 15.62 -12.42
N THR A 224 4.42 15.50 -11.11
CA THR A 224 3.66 16.28 -10.12
C THR A 224 4.24 17.67 -9.88
N SER A 225 5.50 17.90 -10.25
CA SER A 225 6.19 19.19 -10.10
C SER A 225 6.10 20.08 -11.34
N SER A 226 5.92 19.52 -12.53
CA SER A 226 5.87 20.27 -13.80
C SER A 226 4.50 20.90 -14.11
N ASN A 227 3.44 20.54 -13.38
CA ASN A 227 2.06 21.00 -13.65
C ASN A 227 1.60 22.22 -12.82
N ASN A 228 2.51 22.98 -12.19
CA ASN A 228 2.16 24.30 -11.66
C ASN A 228 2.49 25.35 -12.73
N PRO A 229 1.49 25.91 -13.45
CA PRO A 229 1.75 27.06 -14.31
C PRO A 229 2.29 28.19 -13.43
N SER A 230 3.50 28.65 -13.74
CA SER A 230 4.09 29.83 -13.13
C SER A 230 3.11 30.99 -13.23
N PRO A 231 2.84 31.75 -12.15
CA PRO A 231 2.07 32.98 -12.29
C PRO A 231 2.90 33.92 -13.17
N GLU A 232 2.36 34.25 -14.34
CA GLU A 232 2.96 35.25 -15.23
C GLU A 232 3.00 36.61 -14.52
N PRO A 233 4.06 37.40 -14.76
CA PRO A 233 4.31 38.69 -14.09
C PRO A 233 3.28 39.78 -14.46
#